data_AF-A0AAV1D7Z9-F1
#
_entry.id   AF-A0AAV1D7Z9-F1
#
_cell.length_a   1.000
_cell.length_b   1.000
_cell.length_c   1.000
_cell.angle_alpha   90.00
_cell.angle_beta   90.00
_cell.angle_gamma   90.00
#
_symmetry.space_group_name_H-M   'P 1'
#
loop_
_entity.id
_entity.type
_entity.pdbx_description
1 polymer ?
#
loop_
_entity_poly.entity_id
_entity_poly.type
_entity_poly.pdbx_seq_one_letter_code
_entity_poly.pdbx_strand_id
1 'polypeptide(L)'
;MAASMATPGIHGFGLRHKRCSFAYFAPSAVTNVQKHPQPPPQPPRDEKSTEPVSRREIVLRSSGIGVLGAIFHFGGKKPNYLGVQKSPPGLALCPATNNCVSTSENTSDLIHYAPPWNYNPEEGRGSKKPVSREEAMQELLEVIQSTKPDNFAPKIAEKKDDYIRVEYESPILGFVDDVEFWFPPGKKSIVQYRSASRLGNFDFDANKKRIKALRLKLEKKGWASEDRA
;
A
#
# COMPACT_ATOMS: atom_id res chain seq x y z
N MET A 1 -36.74 -52.12 -5.93
CA MET A 1 -37.08 -51.00 -6.83
C MET A 1 -35.95 -49.98 -6.76
N ALA A 2 -35.39 -49.64 -7.92
CA ALA A 2 -34.73 -48.38 -8.34
C ALA A 2 -33.89 -47.55 -7.33
N ALA A 3 -32.77 -46.92 -7.68
CA ALA A 3 -32.00 -46.86 -8.91
C ALA A 3 -30.63 -46.22 -8.62
N SER A 4 -29.67 -46.59 -9.48
CA SER A 4 -28.36 -46.00 -9.71
C SER A 4 -28.45 -44.52 -10.11
N MET A 5 -27.49 -43.68 -9.69
CA MET A 5 -27.06 -42.52 -10.48
C MET A 5 -25.54 -42.33 -10.38
N ALA A 6 -24.96 -42.16 -11.56
CA ALA A 6 -23.55 -42.18 -11.88
C ALA A 6 -22.88 -40.80 -11.77
N THR A 7 -21.56 -40.83 -11.61
CA THR A 7 -20.63 -39.69 -11.65
C THR A 7 -20.47 -39.14 -13.07
N PRO A 8 -20.35 -37.81 -13.28
CA PRO A 8 -20.00 -37.26 -14.58
C PRO A 8 -18.49 -37.25 -14.80
N GLY A 9 -18.06 -37.85 -15.91
CA GLY A 9 -16.69 -37.81 -16.42
C GLY A 9 -16.34 -36.48 -17.09
N ILE A 10 -15.09 -36.08 -16.95
CA ILE A 10 -14.51 -34.85 -17.48
C ILE A 10 -14.19 -35.06 -18.97
N HIS A 11 -14.91 -34.37 -19.87
CA HIS A 11 -14.58 -34.32 -21.30
C HIS A 11 -13.68 -33.10 -21.58
N GLY A 12 -12.41 -33.36 -21.90
CA GLY A 12 -11.47 -32.36 -22.40
C GLY A 12 -11.70 -32.09 -23.88
N PHE A 13 -12.18 -30.89 -24.22
CA PHE A 13 -12.23 -30.40 -25.59
C PHE A 13 -10.87 -29.78 -25.96
N GLY A 14 -10.11 -30.48 -26.81
CA GLY A 14 -8.87 -29.98 -27.41
C GLY A 14 -9.16 -28.97 -28.52
N LEU A 15 -8.80 -27.71 -28.29
CA LEU A 15 -8.81 -26.64 -29.30
C LEU A 15 -7.61 -26.80 -30.26
N ARG A 16 -7.91 -27.24 -31.49
CA ARG A 16 -6.97 -27.32 -32.61
C ARG A 16 -6.47 -25.93 -33.01
N HIS A 17 -5.18 -25.67 -32.79
CA HIS A 17 -4.48 -24.53 -33.38
C HIS A 17 -4.28 -24.77 -34.88
N LYS A 18 -4.94 -23.97 -35.73
CA LYS A 18 -4.65 -23.93 -37.17
C LYS A 18 -3.36 -23.14 -37.40
N ARG A 19 -2.32 -23.85 -37.84
CA ARG A 19 -1.12 -23.29 -38.48
C ARG A 19 -1.53 -22.66 -39.82
N CYS A 20 -1.24 -21.39 -40.02
CA CYS A 20 -1.17 -20.78 -41.35
C CYS A 20 0.31 -20.62 -41.71
N SER A 21 0.81 -21.53 -42.57
CA SER A 21 2.06 -21.37 -43.31
C SER A 21 1.82 -20.36 -44.43
N PHE A 22 2.60 -19.28 -44.47
CA PHE A 22 2.68 -18.41 -45.64
C PHE A 22 3.71 -18.98 -46.61
N ALA A 23 3.24 -19.31 -47.82
CA ALA A 23 4.05 -19.80 -48.91
C ALA A 23 4.86 -18.67 -49.55
N TYR A 24 6.12 -18.98 -49.83
CA TYR A 24 7.03 -18.17 -50.64
C TYR A 24 6.55 -18.11 -52.10
N PHE A 25 6.53 -16.91 -52.67
CA PHE A 25 6.58 -16.69 -54.11
C PHE A 25 7.50 -15.50 -54.39
N ALA A 26 8.65 -15.78 -54.99
CA ALA A 26 9.44 -14.80 -55.74
C ALA A 26 8.85 -14.68 -57.16
N PRO A 27 8.98 -13.53 -57.84
CA PRO A 27 9.99 -13.52 -58.89
C PRO A 27 10.70 -12.18 -59.16
N SER A 28 11.92 -12.37 -59.67
CA SER A 28 12.64 -11.65 -60.73
C SER A 28 12.99 -10.16 -60.60
N ALA A 29 14.30 -9.97 -60.54
CA ALA A 29 15.03 -8.73 -60.68
C ALA A 29 14.86 -8.09 -62.06
N VAL A 30 14.81 -6.75 -62.07
CA VAL A 30 15.23 -5.92 -63.20
C VAL A 30 16.24 -4.92 -62.66
N THR A 31 17.42 -4.94 -63.27
CA THR A 31 18.56 -4.08 -62.97
C THR A 31 18.35 -2.68 -63.50
N ASN A 32 18.66 -1.66 -62.69
CA ASN A 32 19.26 -0.45 -63.24
C ASN A 32 20.16 0.24 -62.21
N VAL A 33 21.36 0.56 -62.68
CA VAL A 33 22.49 1.15 -61.94
C VAL A 33 22.35 2.66 -62.01
N GLN A 34 22.41 3.38 -60.88
CA GLN A 34 23.03 4.71 -60.85
C GLN A 34 23.37 5.23 -59.43
N LYS A 35 24.69 5.29 -59.21
CA LYS A 35 25.51 6.27 -58.44
C LYS A 35 25.10 6.66 -57.01
N HIS A 36 25.83 6.08 -56.05
CA HIS A 36 26.04 6.64 -54.71
C HIS A 36 26.90 7.92 -54.74
N PRO A 37 26.49 9.01 -54.08
CA PRO A 37 27.39 10.10 -53.70
C PRO A 37 28.23 9.69 -52.47
N GLN A 38 29.54 9.95 -52.52
CA GLN A 38 30.47 9.80 -51.40
C GLN A 38 30.18 10.84 -50.31
N PRO A 39 30.24 10.48 -49.00
CA PRO A 39 30.14 11.47 -47.93
C PRO A 39 31.41 12.32 -47.81
N PRO A 40 31.30 13.59 -47.40
CA PRO A 40 32.44 14.51 -47.30
C PRO A 40 33.42 14.14 -46.17
N PRO A 41 34.70 14.51 -46.30
CA PRO A 41 35.76 14.15 -45.35
C PRO A 41 35.57 14.83 -43.99
N GLN A 42 35.85 14.09 -42.91
CA GLN A 42 35.78 14.57 -41.53
C GLN A 42 37.00 15.45 -41.18
N PRO A 43 36.82 16.55 -40.43
CA PRO A 43 37.93 17.35 -39.92
C PRO A 43 38.68 16.66 -38.77
N PRO A 44 39.94 17.04 -38.50
CA PRO A 44 40.85 16.29 -37.62
C PRO A 44 40.44 16.35 -36.15
N ARG A 45 40.76 15.27 -35.41
CA ARG A 45 40.67 15.19 -33.96
C ARG A 45 41.84 15.94 -33.34
N ASP A 46 41.54 16.98 -32.56
CA ASP A 46 42.46 17.48 -31.54
C ASP A 46 42.24 16.71 -30.25
N GLU A 47 43.21 15.86 -29.94
CA GLU A 47 43.36 15.14 -28.68
C GLU A 47 43.90 16.13 -27.63
N LYS A 48 43.10 16.47 -26.61
CA LYS A 48 43.66 17.04 -25.37
C LYS A 48 42.86 16.71 -24.12
N SER A 49 43.53 15.90 -23.29
CA SER A 49 43.47 15.78 -21.83
C SER A 49 42.11 15.56 -21.16
N THR A 50 41.91 14.32 -20.72
CA THR A 50 41.08 13.95 -19.58
C THR A 50 41.53 14.66 -18.30
N GLU A 51 40.67 15.49 -17.71
CA GLU A 51 40.72 15.88 -16.30
C GLU A 51 39.32 15.66 -15.69
N PRO A 52 39.20 14.98 -14.53
CA PRO A 52 37.92 14.60 -13.96
C PRO A 52 37.26 15.81 -13.28
N VAL A 53 36.19 16.33 -13.89
CA VAL A 53 35.47 17.48 -13.32
C VAL A 53 34.70 17.05 -12.08
N SER A 54 35.09 17.67 -10.97
CA SER A 54 34.54 17.58 -9.62
C SER A 54 33.04 17.88 -9.56
N ARG A 55 32.38 17.19 -8.62
CA ARG A 55 30.94 17.08 -8.31
C ARG A 55 30.21 18.40 -7.96
N ARG A 56 30.61 19.59 -8.45
CA ARG A 56 30.05 20.87 -7.98
C ARG A 56 29.72 21.95 -9.01
N GLU A 57 29.73 21.67 -10.31
CA GLU A 57 29.14 22.61 -11.28
C GLU A 57 28.17 21.93 -12.25
N ILE A 58 26.90 21.88 -11.83
CA ILE A 58 25.78 21.82 -12.77
C ILE A 58 25.25 23.26 -12.85
N VAL A 59 25.93 24.07 -13.67
CA VAL A 59 25.46 25.43 -14.01
C VAL A 59 24.56 25.32 -15.23
N LEU A 60 23.27 25.53 -14.99
CA LEU A 60 22.18 25.53 -15.97
C LEU A 60 22.43 26.58 -17.07
N ARG A 61 22.83 26.12 -18.27
CA ARG A 61 23.00 26.94 -19.48
C ARG A 61 21.96 26.65 -20.57
N SER A 62 20.72 26.40 -20.17
CA SER A 62 19.59 26.38 -21.10
C SER A 62 18.31 26.90 -20.44
N SER A 63 18.10 28.21 -20.60
CA SER A 63 16.80 28.86 -20.42
C SER A 63 15.81 28.26 -21.43
N GLY A 64 15.10 27.19 -21.05
CA GLY A 64 14.15 26.55 -21.97
C GLY A 64 13.44 25.29 -21.48
N ILE A 65 13.94 24.61 -20.44
CA ILE A 65 13.16 23.61 -19.69
C ILE A 65 13.42 23.90 -18.21
N GLY A 66 12.59 24.76 -17.64
CA GLY A 66 12.56 24.93 -16.20
C GLY A 66 12.32 23.56 -15.58
N VAL A 67 13.27 23.08 -14.80
CA VAL A 67 13.04 21.95 -13.89
C VAL A 67 12.04 22.46 -12.86
N LEU A 68 10.75 22.43 -13.23
CA LEU A 68 9.63 22.53 -12.30
C LEU A 68 9.58 21.20 -11.54
N GLY A 69 10.60 20.96 -10.73
CA GLY A 69 10.56 19.99 -9.64
C GLY A 69 9.69 20.54 -8.53
N ALA A 70 8.40 20.75 -8.81
CA ALA A 70 7.42 20.84 -7.75
C ALA A 70 7.37 19.45 -7.12
N ILE A 71 8.07 19.27 -6.01
CA ILE A 71 7.86 18.12 -5.13
C ILE A 71 6.44 18.29 -4.62
N PHE A 72 5.48 17.66 -5.29
CA PHE A 72 4.09 17.68 -4.87
C PHE A 72 3.99 16.96 -3.53
N HIS A 73 3.78 17.70 -2.45
CA HIS A 73 3.54 17.15 -1.12
C HIS A 73 2.05 17.26 -0.80
N PHE A 74 1.29 16.21 -1.12
CA PHE A 74 -0.16 16.16 -0.94
C PHE A 74 -0.59 15.66 0.45
N GLY A 75 0.12 16.09 1.50
CA GLY A 75 -0.10 15.60 2.86
C GLY A 75 -1.44 16.02 3.47
N GLY A 76 -2.00 17.16 3.04
CA GLY A 76 -3.24 17.68 3.61
C GLY A 76 -3.13 18.15 5.06
N LYS A 77 -4.15 18.86 5.53
CA LYS A 77 -4.20 19.33 6.92
C LYS A 77 -4.72 18.21 7.83
N LYS A 78 -4.15 18.07 9.02
CA LYS A 78 -4.66 17.17 10.06
C LYS A 78 -6.13 17.52 10.35
N PRO A 79 -7.06 16.56 10.27
CA PRO A 79 -8.45 16.80 10.66
C PRO A 79 -8.58 17.11 12.16
N ASN A 80 -9.51 18.01 12.51
CA ASN A 80 -9.72 18.44 13.90
C ASN A 80 -10.59 17.46 14.71
N TYR A 81 -11.22 16.49 14.05
CA TYR A 81 -12.11 15.50 14.67
C TYR A 81 -11.38 14.21 15.06
N LEU A 82 -10.05 14.14 14.92
CA LEU A 82 -9.26 12.98 15.33
C LEU A 82 -9.20 12.87 16.86
N GLY A 83 -9.12 11.64 17.36
CA GLY A 83 -9.11 11.30 18.77
C GLY A 83 -10.31 10.45 19.20
N VAL A 84 -10.41 10.27 20.51
CA VAL A 84 -11.51 9.52 21.14
C VAL A 84 -12.71 10.45 21.29
N GLN A 85 -13.81 10.09 20.62
CA GLN A 85 -15.10 10.75 20.73
C GLN A 85 -15.75 10.41 22.07
N LYS A 86 -16.49 11.35 22.65
CA LYS A 86 -17.10 11.18 23.98
C LYS A 86 -18.51 10.60 23.96
N SER A 87 -19.23 10.67 22.83
CA SER A 87 -20.66 10.31 22.77
C SER A 87 -21.07 9.85 21.36
N PRO A 88 -21.17 8.53 21.11
CA PRO A 88 -20.72 7.44 21.97
C PRO A 88 -19.18 7.40 22.09
N PRO A 89 -18.61 6.76 23.14
CA PRO A 89 -17.18 6.51 23.24
C PRO A 89 -16.68 5.66 22.06
N GLY A 90 -15.74 6.19 21.28
CA GLY A 90 -15.24 5.53 20.07
C GLY A 90 -14.26 6.39 19.30
N LEU A 91 -13.70 5.83 18.23
CA LEU A 91 -12.93 6.62 17.26
C LEU A 91 -13.88 7.35 16.32
N ALA A 92 -13.35 8.36 15.62
CA ALA A 92 -14.12 9.06 14.60
C ALA A 92 -14.65 8.10 13.52
N LEU A 93 -15.82 8.42 12.96
CA LEU A 93 -16.34 7.68 11.83
C LEU A 93 -15.53 7.98 10.56
N CYS A 94 -15.59 7.06 9.61
CA CYS A 94 -15.06 7.22 8.29
C CYS A 94 -15.91 8.23 7.50
N PRO A 95 -15.26 9.09 6.70
CA PRO A 95 -15.97 9.80 5.64
C PRO A 95 -16.54 8.79 4.62
N ALA A 96 -17.46 9.25 3.77
CA ALA A 96 -18.07 8.41 2.72
C ALA A 96 -17.10 7.96 1.61
N THR A 97 -15.80 8.23 1.75
CA THR A 97 -14.76 7.89 0.78
C THR A 97 -14.13 6.54 1.13
N ASN A 98 -13.82 5.74 0.11
CA ASN A 98 -13.36 4.36 0.28
C ASN A 98 -11.94 4.20 0.87
N ASN A 99 -11.26 5.31 1.17
CA ASN A 99 -9.90 5.38 1.73
C ASN A 99 -9.91 5.48 3.26
N CYS A 100 -10.90 4.87 3.91
CA CYS A 100 -10.99 4.82 5.35
C CYS A 100 -11.47 3.45 5.81
N VAL A 101 -10.90 2.97 6.92
CA VAL A 101 -11.47 1.88 7.71
C VAL A 101 -11.48 2.23 9.18
N SER A 102 -12.52 1.81 9.89
CA SER A 102 -12.66 2.05 11.32
C SER A 102 -13.44 0.92 12.00
N THR A 103 -13.05 0.62 13.23
CA THR A 103 -13.77 -0.33 14.09
C THR A 103 -15.04 0.25 14.70
N SER A 104 -15.23 1.57 14.62
CA SER A 104 -16.41 2.27 15.14
C SER A 104 -17.56 2.36 14.12
N GLU A 105 -17.35 1.87 12.89
CA GLU A 105 -18.39 1.79 11.87
C GLU A 105 -19.45 0.72 12.17
N ASN A 106 -20.58 0.82 11.47
CA ASN A 106 -21.59 -0.22 11.51
C ASN A 106 -21.05 -1.52 10.88
N THR A 107 -21.27 -2.66 11.54
CA THR A 107 -20.84 -3.99 11.05
C THR A 107 -21.41 -4.36 9.68
N SER A 108 -22.52 -3.73 9.28
CA SER A 108 -23.14 -3.88 7.95
C SER A 108 -22.40 -3.12 6.84
N ASP A 109 -21.57 -2.14 7.19
CA ASP A 109 -20.74 -1.41 6.22
C ASP A 109 -19.48 -2.23 5.88
N LEU A 110 -19.60 -3.09 4.87
CA LEU A 110 -18.50 -3.94 4.43
C LEU A 110 -17.31 -3.18 3.82
N ILE A 111 -17.47 -1.88 3.52
CA ILE A 111 -16.44 -1.06 2.89
C ILE A 111 -15.53 -0.45 3.95
N HIS A 112 -16.11 0.13 5.00
CA HIS A 112 -15.39 0.88 6.03
C HIS A 112 -15.20 0.09 7.33
N TYR A 113 -16.07 -0.87 7.65
CA TYR A 113 -15.96 -1.62 8.89
C TYR A 113 -14.78 -2.58 8.88
N ALA A 114 -14.03 -2.54 9.98
CA ALA A 114 -13.03 -3.54 10.29
C ALA A 114 -13.23 -4.05 11.73
N PRO A 115 -13.08 -5.35 11.99
CA PRO A 115 -13.24 -5.89 13.34
C PRO A 115 -12.14 -5.39 14.29
N PRO A 116 -12.46 -5.12 15.57
CA PRO A 116 -11.46 -4.75 16.57
C PRO A 116 -10.52 -5.93 16.84
N TRP A 117 -9.34 -5.61 17.41
CA TRP A 117 -8.37 -6.63 17.80
C TRP A 117 -8.45 -6.92 19.29
N ASN A 118 -8.26 -8.17 19.67
CA ASN A 118 -8.17 -8.61 21.05
C ASN A 118 -6.72 -9.03 21.34
N TYR A 119 -6.09 -8.37 22.32
CA TYR A 119 -4.71 -8.67 22.70
C TYR A 119 -4.60 -9.80 23.74
N ASN A 120 -5.72 -10.19 24.36
CA ASN A 120 -5.86 -11.35 25.25
C ASN A 120 -7.10 -12.17 24.88
N PRO A 121 -7.12 -12.84 23.71
CA PRO A 121 -8.24 -13.72 23.36
C PRO A 121 -8.39 -14.83 24.41
N GLU A 122 -9.64 -15.17 24.75
CA GLU A 122 -9.95 -16.22 25.74
C GLU A 122 -9.28 -17.54 25.34
N GLU A 123 -9.36 -17.87 24.05
CA GLU A 123 -8.59 -18.93 23.44
C GLU A 123 -7.16 -18.49 23.18
N GLY A 124 -6.18 -19.25 23.69
CA GLY A 124 -4.77 -19.00 23.43
C GLY A 124 -4.09 -18.12 24.47
N ARG A 125 -3.74 -16.88 24.11
CA ARG A 125 -2.87 -16.03 24.95
C ARG A 125 -3.56 -15.61 26.25
N GLY A 126 -4.82 -15.20 26.20
CA GLY A 126 -5.55 -14.69 27.37
C GLY A 126 -5.76 -15.74 28.46
N SER A 127 -5.93 -17.01 28.09
CA SER A 127 -6.05 -18.12 29.06
C SER A 127 -4.71 -18.60 29.62
N LYS A 128 -3.60 -18.48 28.88
CA LYS A 128 -2.30 -19.01 29.30
C LYS A 128 -1.42 -17.97 30.00
N LYS A 129 -1.28 -16.81 29.37
CA LYS A 129 -0.40 -15.72 29.82
C LYS A 129 -0.95 -14.39 29.31
N PRO A 130 -1.98 -13.84 29.99
CA PRO A 130 -2.53 -12.55 29.64
C PRO A 130 -1.46 -11.46 29.82
N VAL A 131 -1.53 -10.44 28.97
CA VAL A 131 -0.68 -9.26 29.07
C VAL A 131 -1.45 -8.04 29.51
N SER A 132 -0.76 -7.10 30.14
CA SER A 132 -1.32 -5.79 30.47
C SER A 132 -1.56 -4.96 29.21
N ARG A 133 -2.39 -3.92 29.35
CA ARG A 133 -2.64 -2.96 28.25
C ARG A 133 -1.36 -2.25 27.83
N GLU A 134 -0.49 -1.94 28.80
CA GLU A 134 0.78 -1.25 28.60
C GLU A 134 1.76 -2.12 27.81
N GLU A 135 1.83 -3.42 28.11
CA GLU A 135 2.60 -4.40 27.32
C GLU A 135 2.03 -4.56 25.90
N ALA A 136 0.71 -4.66 25.76
CA ALA A 136 0.06 -4.73 24.45
C ALA A 136 0.33 -3.46 23.61
N MET A 137 0.30 -2.29 24.24
CA MET A 137 0.65 -1.03 23.59
C MET A 137 2.10 -1.02 23.10
N GLN A 138 3.03 -1.55 23.90
CA GLN A 138 4.43 -1.66 23.51
C GLN A 138 4.61 -2.62 22.33
N GLU A 139 3.95 -3.77 22.34
CA GLU A 139 3.96 -4.71 21.22
C GLU A 139 3.42 -4.11 19.92
N LEU A 140 2.35 -3.32 20.02
CA LEU A 140 1.79 -2.61 18.88
C LEU A 140 2.80 -1.60 18.32
N LEU A 141 3.48 -0.83 19.17
CA LEU A 141 4.52 0.11 18.75
C LEU A 141 5.69 -0.59 18.06
N GLU A 142 6.15 -1.73 18.58
CA GLU A 142 7.17 -2.55 17.94
C GLU A 142 6.76 -3.03 16.55
N VAL A 143 5.50 -3.50 16.41
CA VAL A 143 4.96 -3.94 15.13
C VAL A 143 4.86 -2.78 14.15
N ILE A 144 4.39 -1.61 14.59
CA ILE A 144 4.31 -0.39 13.78
C ILE A 144 5.69 0.02 13.26
N GLN A 145 6.71 0.02 14.12
CA GLN A 145 8.06 0.44 13.74
C GLN A 145 8.76 -0.58 12.83
N SER A 146 8.52 -1.87 13.04
CA SER A 146 9.12 -2.95 12.24
C SER A 146 8.40 -3.23 10.93
N THR A 147 7.14 -2.81 10.79
CA THR A 147 6.30 -3.08 9.62
C THR A 147 6.18 -1.83 8.76
N LYS A 148 6.75 -1.89 7.55
CA LYS A 148 6.66 -0.82 6.55
C LYS A 148 5.87 -1.29 5.34
N PRO A 149 4.52 -1.31 5.42
CA PRO A 149 3.72 -1.68 4.27
C PRO A 149 3.90 -0.63 3.17
N ASP A 150 4.17 -1.10 1.95
CA ASP A 150 4.34 -0.27 0.74
C ASP A 150 5.39 0.86 0.87
N ASN A 151 6.41 0.66 1.72
CA ASN A 151 7.47 1.64 2.02
C ASN A 151 6.99 2.95 2.67
N PHE A 152 5.78 2.97 3.24
CA PHE A 152 5.32 4.12 4.02
C PHE A 152 6.12 4.20 5.32
N ALA A 153 6.60 5.40 5.66
CA ALA A 153 7.32 5.65 6.89
C ALA A 153 6.33 5.95 8.02
N PRO A 154 6.28 5.13 9.10
CA PRO A 154 5.48 5.44 10.27
C PRO A 154 6.12 6.56 11.10
N LYS A 155 5.32 7.55 11.48
CA LYS A 155 5.70 8.60 12.43
C LYS A 155 4.69 8.64 13.56
N ILE A 156 5.13 8.35 14.79
CA ILE A 156 4.27 8.45 15.97
C ILE A 156 4.02 9.94 16.25
N ALA A 157 2.81 10.40 15.98
CA ALA A 157 2.44 11.80 16.09
C ALA A 157 1.88 12.14 17.48
N GLU A 158 1.31 11.14 18.18
CA GLU A 158 0.73 11.31 19.50
C GLU A 158 0.73 9.98 20.24
N LYS A 159 1.13 10.00 21.51
CA LYS A 159 1.08 8.84 22.41
C LYS A 159 0.53 9.30 23.76
N LYS A 160 -0.53 8.63 24.20
CA LYS A 160 -1.17 8.75 25.52
C LYS A 160 -1.25 7.35 26.15
N ASP A 161 -1.75 7.28 27.37
CA ASP A 161 -1.84 6.01 28.12
C ASP A 161 -2.82 5.00 27.51
N ASP A 162 -3.82 5.48 26.77
CA ASP A 162 -4.88 4.67 26.16
C ASP A 162 -5.03 4.89 24.64
N TYR A 163 -4.21 5.77 24.06
CA TYR A 163 -4.38 6.21 22.67
C TYR A 163 -3.04 6.45 21.98
N ILE A 164 -2.92 5.98 20.74
CA ILE A 164 -1.78 6.24 19.87
C ILE A 164 -2.30 6.75 18.53
N ARG A 165 -1.64 7.79 18.00
CA ARG A 165 -1.81 8.23 16.62
C ARG A 165 -0.49 8.16 15.86
N VAL A 166 -0.54 7.57 14.68
CA VAL A 166 0.57 7.40 13.77
C VAL A 166 0.22 8.00 12.43
N GLU A 167 1.14 8.79 11.89
CA GLU A 167 1.07 9.33 10.54
C GLU A 167 1.91 8.45 9.62
N TYR A 168 1.32 7.97 8.53
CA TYR A 168 2.02 7.23 7.47
C TYR A 168 2.11 8.10 6.24
N GLU A 169 3.33 8.41 5.80
CA GLU A 169 3.57 9.22 4.61
C GLU A 169 3.97 8.35 3.42
N SER A 170 3.37 8.61 2.25
CA SER A 170 3.73 7.93 1.01
C SER A 170 5.03 8.51 0.43
N PRO A 171 5.99 7.66 -0.01
CA PRO A 171 7.33 8.12 -0.38
C PRO A 171 7.40 8.94 -1.67
N ILE A 172 6.39 8.83 -2.56
CA ILE A 172 6.43 9.42 -3.91
C ILE A 172 5.63 10.73 -3.98
N LEU A 173 4.43 10.75 -3.38
CA LEU A 173 3.47 11.86 -3.52
C LEU A 173 3.20 12.59 -2.20
N GLY A 174 3.81 12.15 -1.09
CA GLY A 174 3.67 12.78 0.22
C GLY A 174 2.25 12.75 0.78
N PHE A 175 1.42 11.78 0.36
CA PHE A 175 0.10 11.58 0.96
C PHE A 175 0.26 11.10 2.40
N VAL A 176 -0.49 11.71 3.31
CA VAL A 176 -0.46 11.34 4.73
C VAL A 176 -1.76 10.63 5.11
N ASP A 177 -1.60 9.45 5.67
CA ASP A 177 -2.67 8.69 6.32
C ASP A 177 -2.53 8.82 7.84
N ASP A 178 -3.64 9.12 8.53
CA ASP A 178 -3.71 9.07 9.99
C ASP A 178 -4.23 7.69 10.41
N VAL A 179 -3.47 7.03 11.28
CA VAL A 179 -3.85 5.75 11.91
C VAL A 179 -3.95 5.97 13.41
N GLU A 180 -5.11 5.65 13.96
CA GLU A 180 -5.45 5.82 15.37
C GLU A 180 -5.67 4.45 15.98
N PHE A 181 -5.14 4.25 17.18
CA PHE A 181 -5.35 3.07 18.00
C PHE A 181 -5.83 3.52 19.37
N TRP A 182 -6.93 2.95 19.83
CA TRP A 182 -7.52 3.25 21.11
C TRP A 182 -7.76 1.98 21.93
N PHE A 183 -7.33 2.02 23.18
CA PHE A 183 -7.46 0.96 24.16
C PHE A 183 -8.56 1.36 25.14
N PRO A 184 -9.84 1.06 24.84
CA PRO A 184 -10.95 1.46 25.69
C PRO A 184 -10.78 0.93 27.13
N PRO A 185 -11.11 1.74 28.14
CA PRO A 185 -11.13 1.26 29.51
C PRO A 185 -12.23 0.22 29.68
N GLY A 186 -11.93 -0.87 30.39
CA GLY A 186 -12.92 -1.90 30.68
C GLY A 186 -12.30 -3.26 30.95
N LYS A 187 -13.16 -4.27 31.09
CA LYS A 187 -12.73 -5.66 31.29
C LYS A 187 -12.31 -6.35 29.99
N LYS A 188 -12.74 -5.83 28.84
CA LYS A 188 -12.41 -6.40 27.53
C LYS A 188 -11.01 -5.97 27.11
N SER A 189 -10.19 -6.92 26.68
CA SER A 189 -8.83 -6.68 26.19
C SER A 189 -8.83 -6.32 24.70
N ILE A 190 -9.65 -5.33 24.33
CA ILE A 190 -9.84 -4.94 22.92
C ILE A 190 -9.06 -3.68 22.57
N VAL A 191 -8.69 -3.56 21.30
CA VAL A 191 -8.11 -2.37 20.66
C VAL A 191 -9.00 -2.00 19.49
N GLN A 192 -9.50 -0.77 19.54
CA GLN A 192 -10.19 -0.13 18.44
C GLN A 192 -9.17 0.60 17.58
N TYR A 193 -9.43 0.69 16.28
CA TYR A 193 -8.54 1.39 15.37
C TYR A 193 -9.28 2.05 14.23
N ARG A 194 -8.63 3.04 13.64
CA ARG A 194 -9.07 3.77 12.46
C ARG A 194 -7.86 4.07 11.58
N SER A 195 -7.97 3.87 10.28
CA SER A 195 -6.93 4.21 9.29
C SER A 195 -7.61 4.99 8.16
N ALA A 196 -7.23 6.25 7.97
CA ALA A 196 -7.85 7.13 6.99
C ALA A 196 -6.84 8.06 6.34
N SER A 197 -6.94 8.26 5.03
CA SER A 197 -6.16 9.28 4.32
C SER A 197 -6.70 10.68 4.57
N ARG A 198 -5.83 11.70 4.65
CA ARG A 198 -6.25 13.11 4.80
C ARG A 198 -6.85 13.69 3.52
N LEU A 199 -6.38 13.23 2.36
CA LEU A 199 -6.76 13.72 1.05
C LEU A 199 -6.94 12.56 0.07
N GLY A 200 -7.70 12.83 -0.99
CA GLY A 200 -8.02 11.87 -2.04
C GLY A 200 -9.27 11.05 -1.71
N ASN A 201 -9.83 10.42 -2.74
CA ASN A 201 -10.99 9.53 -2.62
C ASN A 201 -10.64 8.06 -2.84
N PHE A 202 -9.41 7.80 -3.31
CA PHE A 202 -8.96 6.48 -3.70
C PHE A 202 -7.49 6.30 -3.29
N ASP A 203 -7.23 5.29 -2.47
CA ASP A 203 -5.93 4.98 -1.88
C ASP A 203 -5.42 3.59 -2.32
N PHE A 204 -6.03 2.97 -3.33
CA PHE A 204 -5.76 1.59 -3.75
C PHE A 204 -5.82 0.58 -2.58
N ASP A 205 -6.73 0.82 -1.63
CA ASP A 205 -6.89 0.05 -0.39
C ASP A 205 -5.64 0.06 0.50
N ALA A 206 -4.78 1.08 0.41
CA ALA A 206 -3.55 1.19 1.22
C ALA A 206 -3.87 1.12 2.71
N ASN A 207 -4.93 1.79 3.18
CA ASN A 207 -5.35 1.74 4.57
C ASN A 207 -5.75 0.32 5.01
N LYS A 208 -6.52 -0.40 4.19
CA LYS A 208 -6.91 -1.81 4.45
C LYS A 208 -5.70 -2.73 4.46
N LYS A 209 -4.80 -2.59 3.48
CA LYS A 209 -3.56 -3.37 3.38
C LYS A 209 -2.66 -3.16 4.59
N ARG A 210 -2.54 -1.91 5.05
CA ARG A 210 -1.79 -1.53 6.24
C ARG A 210 -2.32 -2.21 7.49
N ILE A 211 -3.62 -2.08 7.77
CA ILE A 211 -4.28 -2.76 8.90
C ILE A 211 -4.11 -4.28 8.81
N LYS A 212 -4.27 -4.88 7.62
CA LYS A 212 -4.05 -6.31 7.41
C LYS A 212 -2.61 -6.73 7.71
N ALA A 213 -1.62 -5.96 7.27
CA ALA A 213 -0.20 -6.26 7.52
C ALA A 213 0.15 -6.20 9.01
N LEU A 214 -0.36 -5.19 9.72
CA LEU A 214 -0.21 -5.06 11.17
C LEU A 214 -0.87 -6.23 11.90
N ARG A 215 -2.12 -6.58 11.54
CA ARG A 215 -2.85 -7.73 12.10
C ARG A 215 -2.03 -9.01 12.01
N LEU A 216 -1.52 -9.35 10.83
CA LEU A 216 -0.75 -10.59 10.62
C LEU A 216 0.53 -10.66 11.47
N LYS A 217 1.11 -9.52 11.85
CA LYS A 217 2.28 -9.45 12.74
C LYS A 217 1.87 -9.56 14.21
N LEU A 218 0.75 -8.96 14.59
CA LEU A 218 0.19 -9.05 15.94
C LEU A 218 -0.33 -10.46 16.26
N GLU A 219 -0.90 -11.15 15.27
CA GLU A 219 -1.34 -12.55 15.42
C GLU A 219 -0.18 -13.48 15.80
N LYS A 220 1.03 -13.21 15.28
CA LYS A 220 2.24 -13.95 15.68
C LYS A 220 2.65 -13.69 17.14
N LYS A 221 2.22 -12.57 17.73
CA LYS A 221 2.37 -12.25 19.15
C LYS A 221 1.21 -12.79 20.00
N GLY A 222 0.22 -13.45 19.39
CA GLY A 222 -0.93 -14.05 20.08
C GLY A 222 -2.16 -13.14 20.20
N TRP A 223 -2.21 -12.06 19.43
CA TRP A 223 -3.43 -11.26 19.27
C TRP A 223 -4.42 -11.99 18.35
N ALA A 224 -5.69 -11.64 18.43
CA ALA A 224 -6.73 -12.14 17.53
C ALA A 224 -7.59 -10.98 17.02
N SER A 225 -8.24 -11.19 15.87
CA SER A 225 -9.36 -10.34 15.47
C SER A 225 -10.63 -10.86 16.14
N GLU A 226 -11.48 -9.97 16.65
CA GLU A 226 -12.82 -10.37 17.05
C GLU A 226 -13.61 -10.79 15.81
N ASP A 227 -14.40 -11.86 15.93
CA ASP A 227 -15.29 -12.27 14.85
C ASP A 227 -16.41 -11.23 14.68
N ARG A 228 -16.95 -11.14 13.45
CA ARG A 228 -18.17 -10.38 13.23
C ARG A 228 -19.31 -11.13 13.92
N ALA A 229 -19.67 -10.68 15.12
CA ALA A 229 -20.88 -11.12 15.79
C ALA A 229 -22.12 -10.85 14.92
#